data_AF-A0AAV1WNL6-F1
#
_entry.id   AF-A0AAV1WNL6-F1
#
_cell.length_a   1.000
_cell.length_b   1.000
_cell.length_c   1.000
_cell.angle_alpha   90.00
_cell.angle_beta   90.00
_cell.angle_gamma   90.00
#
_symmetry.space_group_name_H-M   'P 1'
#
loop_
_entity.id
_entity.type
_entity.pdbx_description
1 polymer ?
#
loop_
_entity_poly.entity_id
_entity_poly.type
_entity_poly.pdbx_seq_one_letter_code
_entity_poly.pdbx_strand_id
1 'polypeptide(L)'
;MSLPLSFLFLLFLFAPLLLAQTPPPTTSSSSYNDCKSTLYPKLCRSILSAIRSSPSDPYGYGKFSIKQSLKQAKKLAKVFDDFINHHNNSSSTLNHAEFGALGDCKDLNQLNVGFLESISEELKDANSSDTELVEKIESYLSAVATNHYTCFDGLVVTKSSIVNALAVPLKDMTQLYSVSLGLVSGALNRNLKKHKTRKHGLPTKTFKVRQPLEKLIKLLHTKYSCKESSNCTRAERILEESKNQGILLNQFVIVSPYETDNYTSIGQAIDAAPNNTKPEDGYFLIYVREGYYEEYVIVPKEKKNILLIGDGINKTVITGNHSVIDGWTTFNSATFAVSGERFIAVDVTFSNTAGPEKHQAVALRNNADLSAFYHCSFEGYQDTLYAHSLRQFYRECDIYGTVDFIFGNSAVVFQNCNIYARKPLPNQKNAVTAQGRTDPNQNTGISIQNCKIDAAPDLAADLNSTSNYLGRPWKEYSRTVYLQSYIGDLINPTGWLEWNGTVGLDTLFYGEFNNYGPGAKTNNRVQWPGFSLLNDTQACNFTVLNFTLGNTWLPDTDIPYSGGLLN
;
A
#
# COMPACT_ATOMS: atom_id res chain seq x y z
N MET A 1 -18.46 -41.56 -17.10
CA MET A 1 -17.71 -40.31 -16.86
C MET A 1 -17.38 -40.24 -15.39
N SER A 2 -16.22 -40.76 -15.04
CA SER A 2 -15.69 -40.84 -13.68
C SER A 2 -15.20 -39.45 -13.28
N LEU A 3 -15.81 -38.86 -12.25
CA LEU A 3 -15.24 -37.68 -11.60
C LEU A 3 -13.87 -38.05 -11.01
N PRO A 4 -12.84 -37.21 -11.17
CA PRO A 4 -11.53 -37.49 -10.59
C PRO A 4 -11.61 -37.37 -9.06
N LEU A 5 -10.93 -38.29 -8.37
CA LEU A 5 -10.91 -38.44 -6.91
C LEU A 5 -10.47 -37.17 -6.16
N SER A 6 -9.83 -36.22 -6.84
CA SER A 6 -9.42 -34.91 -6.33
C SER A 6 -10.59 -33.99 -5.96
N PHE A 7 -11.79 -34.19 -6.52
CA PHE A 7 -12.97 -33.38 -6.20
C PHE A 7 -13.59 -33.71 -4.84
N LEU A 8 -13.42 -34.95 -4.33
CA LEU A 8 -13.98 -35.35 -3.04
C LEU A 8 -13.17 -34.85 -1.84
N PHE A 9 -11.87 -34.57 -2.01
CA PHE A 9 -11.00 -34.12 -0.91
C PHE A 9 -11.19 -32.62 -0.58
N LEU A 10 -11.60 -31.79 -1.54
CA LEU A 10 -11.89 -30.37 -1.31
C LEU A 10 -13.16 -30.13 -0.47
N LEU A 11 -14.16 -31.00 -0.61
CA LEU A 11 -15.42 -30.93 0.16
C LEU A 11 -15.24 -31.18 1.66
N PHE A 12 -14.18 -31.89 2.06
CA PHE A 12 -13.87 -32.13 3.49
C PHE A 12 -12.95 -31.08 4.12
N LEU A 13 -12.22 -30.28 3.32
CA LEU A 13 -11.35 -29.20 3.81
C LEU A 13 -12.13 -27.91 4.13
N PHE A 14 -13.26 -27.73 3.44
CA PHE A 14 -14.20 -26.62 3.63
C PHE A 14 -15.59 -27.17 3.91
N ALA A 15 -15.75 -27.81 5.07
CA ALA A 15 -17.08 -27.83 5.66
C ALA A 15 -17.54 -26.37 5.79
N PRO A 16 -18.74 -26.00 5.31
CA PRO A 16 -19.37 -24.78 5.76
C PRO A 16 -19.34 -24.79 7.29
N LEU A 17 -19.41 -23.63 7.93
CA LEU A 17 -19.87 -23.55 9.31
C LEU A 17 -21.34 -24.06 9.37
N LEU A 18 -21.56 -25.35 9.15
CA LEU A 18 -22.75 -26.08 9.54
C LEU A 18 -22.62 -26.29 11.05
N LEU A 19 -22.83 -25.20 11.78
CA LEU A 19 -23.18 -25.28 13.18
C LEU A 19 -24.49 -26.05 13.24
N ALA A 20 -24.44 -27.25 13.84
CA ALA A 20 -25.63 -27.98 14.21
C ALA A 20 -26.58 -27.03 14.95
N GLN A 21 -27.86 -27.02 14.56
CA GLN A 21 -28.90 -26.25 15.25
C GLN A 21 -29.14 -26.85 16.63
N THR A 22 -28.28 -26.52 17.58
CA THR A 22 -28.59 -26.61 19.01
C THR A 22 -29.35 -25.35 19.41
N PRO A 23 -30.29 -25.42 20.38
CA PRO A 23 -31.12 -24.28 20.77
C PRO A 23 -30.23 -23.07 21.12
N PRO A 24 -30.68 -21.84 20.82
CA PRO A 24 -29.82 -20.66 20.92
C PRO A 24 -29.35 -20.50 22.37
N PRO A 25 -28.04 -20.52 22.65
CA PRO A 25 -27.56 -19.98 23.91
C PRO A 25 -27.96 -18.51 23.95
N THR A 26 -28.44 -18.04 25.10
CA THR A 26 -28.84 -16.66 25.33
C THR A 26 -27.69 -15.73 24.92
N THR A 27 -27.79 -15.10 23.75
CA THR A 27 -26.83 -14.11 23.29
C THR A 27 -26.84 -12.97 24.30
N SER A 28 -25.72 -12.76 24.99
CA SER A 28 -25.58 -11.65 25.91
C SER A 28 -25.76 -10.32 25.17
N SER A 29 -26.40 -9.34 25.81
CA SER A 29 -26.65 -8.00 25.27
C SER A 29 -25.39 -7.26 24.82
N SER A 30 -24.20 -7.67 25.31
CA SER A 30 -22.90 -7.11 24.91
C SER A 30 -22.51 -7.51 23.48
N SER A 31 -22.63 -8.79 23.11
CA SER A 31 -22.28 -9.30 21.76
C SER A 31 -23.07 -8.62 20.63
N TYR A 32 -24.33 -8.26 20.91
CA TYR A 32 -25.19 -7.57 19.95
C TYR A 32 -24.70 -6.17 19.61
N ASN A 33 -24.19 -5.43 20.60
CA ASN A 33 -23.69 -4.07 20.40
C ASN A 33 -22.32 -4.05 19.73
N ASP A 34 -21.43 -5.00 20.04
CA ASP A 34 -20.10 -5.06 19.42
C ASP A 34 -20.18 -5.39 17.92
N CYS A 35 -21.12 -6.24 17.50
CA CYS A 35 -21.28 -6.56 16.07
C CYS A 35 -21.80 -5.41 15.21
N LYS A 36 -22.33 -4.32 15.79
CA LYS A 36 -22.82 -3.15 15.03
C LYS A 36 -21.70 -2.39 14.32
N SER A 37 -20.45 -2.49 14.80
CA SER A 37 -19.30 -1.87 14.13
C SER A 37 -18.81 -2.66 12.92
N THR A 38 -19.35 -3.86 12.66
CA THR A 38 -18.96 -4.67 11.49
C THR A 38 -19.88 -4.40 10.31
N LEU A 39 -19.35 -4.48 9.09
CA LEU A 39 -20.14 -4.44 7.86
C LEU A 39 -21.10 -5.65 7.75
N TYR A 40 -20.76 -6.77 8.41
CA TYR A 40 -21.55 -8.01 8.40
C TYR A 40 -22.06 -8.39 9.81
N PRO A 41 -22.98 -7.62 10.41
CA PRO A 41 -23.41 -7.80 11.80
C PRO A 41 -24.10 -9.15 12.06
N LYS A 42 -24.80 -9.70 11.05
CA LYS A 42 -25.43 -11.04 11.15
C LYS A 42 -24.38 -12.14 11.22
N LEU A 43 -23.38 -12.10 10.35
CA LEU A 43 -22.28 -13.06 10.34
C LEU A 43 -21.46 -12.96 11.62
N CYS A 44 -21.16 -11.73 12.07
CA CYS A 44 -20.49 -11.48 13.34
C CYS A 44 -21.18 -12.20 14.50
N ARG A 45 -22.50 -12.05 14.64
CA ARG A 45 -23.26 -12.76 15.69
C ARG A 45 -23.18 -14.28 15.57
N SER A 46 -23.19 -14.80 14.34
CA SER A 46 -23.02 -16.24 14.09
C SER A 46 -21.62 -16.75 14.46
N ILE A 47 -20.58 -15.94 14.26
CA ILE A 47 -19.21 -16.30 14.64
C ILE A 47 -19.05 -16.26 16.16
N LEU A 48 -19.62 -15.24 16.81
CA LEU A 48 -19.48 -15.05 18.26
C LEU A 48 -20.35 -16.00 19.10
N SER A 49 -21.39 -16.63 18.53
CA SER A 49 -22.20 -17.63 19.24
C SER A 49 -21.42 -18.88 19.67
N ALA A 50 -20.26 -19.12 19.06
CA ALA A 50 -19.34 -20.18 19.46
C ALA A 50 -18.65 -19.91 20.82
N ILE A 51 -18.73 -18.68 21.34
CA ILE A 51 -18.13 -18.28 22.62
C ILE A 51 -19.14 -18.57 23.74
N ARG A 52 -18.79 -19.51 24.63
CA ARG A 52 -19.67 -19.99 25.71
C ARG A 52 -19.92 -18.99 26.84
N SER A 53 -19.03 -18.02 27.02
CA SER A 53 -19.12 -16.99 28.06
C SER A 53 -18.55 -15.67 27.55
N SER A 54 -19.26 -14.56 27.79
CA SER A 54 -18.77 -13.24 27.37
C SER A 54 -17.37 -12.96 27.92
N PRO A 55 -16.43 -12.50 27.09
CA PRO A 55 -15.08 -12.18 27.55
C PRO A 55 -15.12 -11.10 28.63
N SER A 56 -14.26 -11.23 29.63
CA SER A 56 -14.06 -10.20 30.66
C SER A 56 -13.22 -9.02 30.17
N ASP A 57 -12.40 -9.24 29.13
CA ASP A 57 -11.58 -8.18 28.51
C ASP A 57 -12.32 -7.55 27.30
N PRO A 58 -12.19 -6.23 27.08
CA PRO A 58 -12.93 -5.51 26.05
C PRO A 58 -12.51 -5.88 24.61
N TYR A 59 -11.42 -6.62 24.45
CA TYR A 59 -10.87 -7.05 23.17
C TYR A 59 -11.18 -8.53 22.87
N GLY A 60 -11.85 -9.25 23.76
CA GLY A 60 -11.93 -10.71 23.70
C GLY A 60 -12.66 -11.23 22.46
N TYR A 61 -13.69 -10.53 21.99
CA TYR A 61 -14.35 -10.83 20.72
C TYR A 61 -13.44 -10.55 19.52
N GLY A 62 -12.67 -9.45 19.57
CA GLY A 62 -11.63 -9.14 18.60
C GLY A 62 -10.58 -10.25 18.52
N LYS A 63 -9.95 -10.59 19.65
CA LYS A 63 -8.95 -11.68 19.79
C LYS A 63 -9.47 -13.00 19.23
N PHE A 64 -10.71 -13.36 19.57
CA PHE A 64 -11.35 -14.58 19.04
C PHE A 64 -11.46 -14.53 17.51
N SER A 65 -11.96 -13.42 16.96
CA SER A 65 -12.11 -13.26 15.51
C SER A 65 -10.75 -13.31 14.79
N ILE A 66 -9.71 -12.67 15.32
CA ILE A 66 -8.34 -12.70 14.77
C ILE A 66 -7.79 -14.13 14.75
N LYS A 67 -8.02 -14.90 15.81
CA LYS A 67 -7.61 -16.31 15.85
C LYS A 67 -8.32 -17.16 14.79
N GLN A 68 -9.61 -16.90 14.51
CA GLN A 68 -10.31 -17.57 13.41
C GLN A 68 -9.77 -17.13 12.05
N SER A 69 -9.57 -15.83 11.85
CA SER A 69 -8.98 -15.25 10.65
C SER A 69 -7.62 -15.87 10.35
N LEU A 70 -6.73 -15.94 11.35
CA LEU A 70 -5.40 -16.56 11.22
C LEU A 70 -5.48 -18.05 10.89
N LYS A 71 -6.38 -18.79 11.53
CA LYS A 71 -6.58 -20.22 11.26
C LYS A 71 -6.99 -20.45 9.80
N GLN A 72 -7.91 -19.64 9.28
CA GLN A 72 -8.37 -19.78 7.91
C GLN A 72 -7.33 -19.29 6.89
N ALA A 73 -6.62 -18.19 7.18
CA ALA A 73 -5.49 -17.73 6.36
C ALA A 73 -4.41 -18.82 6.19
N LYS A 74 -4.04 -19.49 7.28
CA LYS A 74 -3.09 -20.62 7.26
C LYS A 74 -3.59 -21.83 6.46
N LYS A 75 -4.90 -22.09 6.47
CA LYS A 75 -5.49 -23.15 5.63
C LYS A 75 -5.47 -22.76 4.16
N LEU A 76 -5.85 -21.52 3.85
CA LEU A 76 -5.88 -21.01 2.49
C LEU A 76 -4.48 -20.98 1.87
N ALA A 77 -3.44 -20.69 2.66
CA ALA A 77 -2.05 -20.76 2.20
C ALA A 77 -1.70 -22.16 1.67
N LYS A 78 -2.07 -23.20 2.43
CA LYS A 78 -1.87 -24.60 2.01
C LYS A 78 -2.64 -24.92 0.74
N VAL A 79 -3.86 -24.43 0.62
CA VAL A 79 -4.70 -24.65 -0.57
C VAL A 79 -4.02 -24.04 -1.80
N PHE A 80 -3.53 -22.80 -1.72
CA PHE A 80 -2.78 -22.19 -2.84
C PHE A 80 -1.50 -22.97 -3.17
N ASP A 81 -0.74 -23.40 -2.16
CA ASP A 81 0.45 -24.24 -2.37
C ASP A 81 0.10 -25.56 -3.05
N ASP A 82 -0.97 -26.24 -2.63
CA ASP A 82 -1.42 -27.50 -3.21
C ASP A 82 -1.85 -27.33 -4.67
N PHE A 83 -2.60 -26.27 -5.00
CA PHE A 83 -3.00 -25.97 -6.38
C PHE A 83 -1.79 -25.72 -7.28
N ILE A 84 -0.82 -24.91 -6.82
CA ILE A 84 0.39 -24.58 -7.57
C ILE A 84 1.29 -25.83 -7.74
N ASN A 85 1.47 -26.62 -6.68
CA ASN A 85 2.29 -27.83 -6.73
C ASN A 85 1.65 -28.93 -7.60
N HIS A 86 0.32 -29.06 -7.57
CA HIS A 86 -0.39 -30.00 -8.44
C HIS A 86 -0.24 -29.61 -9.91
N HIS A 87 -0.25 -28.30 -10.21
CA HIS A 87 -0.02 -27.81 -11.57
C HIS A 87 1.39 -28.15 -12.07
N ASN A 88 2.41 -27.98 -11.24
CA ASN A 88 3.79 -28.30 -11.62
C ASN A 88 4.04 -29.80 -11.84
N ASN A 89 3.25 -30.67 -11.19
CA ASN A 89 3.41 -32.13 -11.23
C ASN A 89 2.46 -32.85 -12.20
N SER A 90 1.52 -32.15 -12.83
CA SER A 90 0.55 -32.73 -13.76
C SER A 90 0.52 -31.95 -15.07
N SER A 91 0.11 -32.56 -16.18
CA SER A 91 -0.19 -31.84 -17.44
C SER A 91 -1.45 -30.98 -17.37
N SER A 92 -1.73 -30.37 -16.20
CA SER A 92 -2.88 -29.50 -16.02
C SER A 92 -2.71 -28.19 -16.80
N THR A 93 -3.84 -27.62 -17.19
CA THR A 93 -3.98 -26.59 -18.23
C THR A 93 -4.25 -25.20 -17.64
N LEU A 94 -3.53 -24.76 -16.60
CA LEU A 94 -3.68 -23.35 -16.20
C LEU A 94 -2.94 -22.50 -17.22
N ASN A 95 -3.64 -21.50 -17.76
CA ASN A 95 -2.98 -20.53 -18.61
C ASN A 95 -2.07 -19.62 -17.75
N HIS A 96 -1.16 -18.92 -18.42
CA HIS A 96 -0.15 -18.08 -17.74
C HIS A 96 -0.78 -17.05 -16.78
N ALA A 97 -1.89 -16.43 -17.17
CA ALA A 97 -2.58 -15.44 -16.36
C ALA A 97 -3.23 -16.04 -15.11
N GLU A 98 -3.83 -17.24 -15.22
CA GLU A 98 -4.38 -17.97 -14.06
C GLU A 98 -3.28 -18.37 -13.07
N PHE A 99 -2.15 -18.84 -13.57
CA PHE A 99 -0.99 -19.17 -12.74
C PHE A 99 -0.43 -17.92 -12.03
N GLY A 100 -0.33 -16.80 -12.75
CA GLY A 100 0.06 -15.51 -12.17
C GLY A 100 -0.87 -15.04 -11.07
N ALA A 101 -2.19 -15.10 -11.28
CA ALA A 101 -3.18 -14.69 -10.28
C ALA A 101 -3.17 -15.60 -9.03
N LEU A 102 -2.91 -16.91 -9.20
CA LEU A 102 -2.70 -17.80 -8.06
C LEU A 102 -1.41 -17.51 -7.31
N GLY A 103 -0.34 -17.15 -8.01
CA GLY A 103 0.91 -16.66 -7.43
C GLY A 103 0.66 -15.43 -6.55
N ASP A 104 -0.06 -14.44 -7.08
CA ASP A 104 -0.46 -13.24 -6.31
C ASP A 104 -1.21 -13.62 -5.04
N CYS A 105 -2.22 -14.49 -5.18
CA CYS A 105 -3.00 -14.98 -4.06
C CYS A 105 -2.17 -15.65 -2.97
N LYS A 106 -1.18 -16.47 -3.36
CA LYS A 106 -0.27 -17.11 -2.44
C LYS A 106 0.54 -16.06 -1.67
N ASP A 107 1.18 -15.13 -2.37
CA ASP A 107 2.07 -14.14 -1.77
C ASP A 107 1.30 -13.18 -0.85
N LEU A 108 0.15 -12.69 -1.31
CA LEU A 108 -0.76 -11.84 -0.55
C LEU A 108 -1.30 -12.54 0.70
N ASN A 109 -1.65 -13.82 0.61
CA ASN A 109 -2.12 -14.57 1.77
C ASN A 109 -0.98 -14.91 2.75
N GLN A 110 0.25 -15.11 2.28
CA GLN A 110 1.42 -15.24 3.16
C GLN A 110 1.72 -13.95 3.93
N LEU A 111 1.50 -12.79 3.32
CA LEU A 111 1.52 -11.49 4.04
C LEU A 111 0.41 -11.44 5.11
N ASN A 112 -0.80 -11.87 4.76
CA ASN A 112 -1.93 -11.89 5.70
C ASN A 112 -1.66 -12.74 6.94
N VAL A 113 -1.06 -13.92 6.77
CA VAL A 113 -0.66 -14.76 7.91
C VAL A 113 0.29 -13.99 8.83
N GLY A 114 1.31 -13.32 8.29
CA GLY A 114 2.26 -12.53 9.08
C GLY A 114 1.60 -11.35 9.81
N PHE A 115 0.71 -10.60 9.14
CA PHE A 115 -0.02 -9.50 9.78
C PHE A 115 -0.93 -9.98 10.91
N LEU A 116 -1.69 -11.07 10.69
CA LEU A 116 -2.58 -11.64 11.69
C LEU A 116 -1.82 -12.24 12.88
N GLU A 117 -0.63 -12.80 12.67
CA GLU A 117 0.27 -13.23 13.75
C GLU A 117 0.73 -12.03 14.57
N SER A 118 1.19 -10.95 13.91
CA SER A 118 1.60 -9.73 14.61
C SER A 118 0.45 -9.14 15.42
N ILE A 119 -0.75 -9.00 14.84
CA ILE A 119 -1.93 -8.49 15.56
C ILE A 119 -2.27 -9.40 16.75
N SER A 120 -2.17 -10.72 16.57
CA SER A 120 -2.47 -11.67 17.63
C SER A 120 -1.51 -11.56 18.81
N GLU A 121 -0.24 -11.23 18.59
CA GLU A 121 0.72 -11.00 19.69
C GLU A 121 0.47 -9.65 20.36
N GLU A 122 0.33 -8.58 19.58
CA GLU A 122 0.06 -7.22 20.09
C GLU A 122 -1.21 -7.15 20.95
N LEU A 123 -2.26 -7.89 20.58
CA LEU A 123 -3.49 -7.95 21.37
C LEU A 123 -3.36 -8.75 22.68
N LYS A 124 -2.38 -9.66 22.82
CA LYS A 124 -2.17 -10.39 24.10
C LYS A 124 -1.71 -9.44 25.20
N ASP A 125 -0.84 -8.51 24.86
CA ASP A 125 -0.18 -7.61 25.80
C ASP A 125 -0.96 -6.30 26.05
N ALA A 126 -2.05 -6.08 25.30
CA ALA A 126 -2.88 -4.88 25.36
C ALA A 126 -3.72 -4.77 26.66
N ASN A 127 -3.09 -4.33 27.75
CA ASN A 127 -3.79 -3.91 28.98
C ASN A 127 -4.33 -2.46 28.89
N SER A 128 -3.77 -1.62 28.00
CA SER A 128 -4.30 -0.32 27.58
C SER A 128 -3.66 0.08 26.24
N SER A 129 -4.46 0.43 25.23
CA SER A 129 -3.95 0.75 23.89
C SER A 129 -3.63 2.23 23.74
N ASP A 130 -2.39 2.55 23.33
CA ASP A 130 -2.03 3.88 22.87
C ASP A 130 -2.36 4.05 21.37
N THR A 131 -2.28 5.28 20.88
CA THR A 131 -2.68 5.62 19.50
C THR A 131 -1.85 4.92 18.43
N GLU A 132 -0.56 4.66 18.69
CA GLU A 132 0.32 4.03 17.71
C GLU A 132 0.01 2.53 17.56
N LEU A 133 -0.26 1.85 18.68
CA LEU A 133 -0.71 0.46 18.65
C LEU A 133 -2.05 0.30 17.93
N VAL A 134 -3.00 1.19 18.19
CA VAL A 134 -4.31 1.19 17.51
C VAL A 134 -4.11 1.35 16.00
N GLU A 135 -3.33 2.35 15.59
CA GLU A 135 -3.07 2.63 14.18
C GLU A 135 -2.35 1.47 13.47
N LYS A 136 -1.38 0.82 14.13
CA LYS A 136 -0.68 -0.35 13.60
C LYS A 136 -1.65 -1.51 13.36
N ILE A 137 -2.50 -1.82 14.34
CA ILE A 137 -3.47 -2.93 14.23
C ILE A 137 -4.50 -2.63 13.13
N GLU A 138 -5.03 -1.40 13.07
CA GLU A 138 -5.99 -1.00 12.02
C GLU A 138 -5.36 -1.04 10.63
N SER A 139 -4.11 -0.58 10.49
CA SER A 139 -3.37 -0.63 9.23
C SER A 139 -3.15 -2.07 8.75
N TYR A 140 -2.75 -2.97 9.66
CA TYR A 140 -2.53 -4.38 9.33
C TYR A 140 -3.84 -5.09 8.98
N LEU A 141 -4.94 -4.84 9.69
CA LEU A 141 -6.24 -5.42 9.34
C LEU A 141 -6.79 -4.88 8.03
N SER A 142 -6.58 -3.58 7.77
CA SER A 142 -6.93 -2.98 6.49
C SER A 142 -6.13 -3.60 5.33
N ALA A 143 -4.83 -3.86 5.54
CA ALA A 143 -4.00 -4.56 4.58
C ALA A 143 -4.42 -6.03 4.38
N VAL A 144 -4.81 -6.74 5.46
CA VAL A 144 -5.32 -8.12 5.36
C VAL A 144 -6.54 -8.20 4.44
N ALA A 145 -7.52 -7.31 4.65
CA ALA A 145 -8.69 -7.23 3.79
C ALA A 145 -8.29 -6.87 2.35
N THR A 146 -7.41 -5.88 2.17
CA THR A 146 -6.95 -5.42 0.84
C THR A 146 -6.27 -6.54 0.06
N ASN A 147 -5.28 -7.20 0.66
CA ASN A 147 -4.56 -8.33 0.06
C ASN A 147 -5.51 -9.43 -0.40
N HIS A 148 -6.53 -9.72 0.41
CA HIS A 148 -7.51 -10.75 0.10
C HIS A 148 -8.43 -10.34 -1.07
N TYR A 149 -8.86 -9.07 -1.11
CA TYR A 149 -9.61 -8.53 -2.25
C TYR A 149 -8.79 -8.51 -3.54
N THR A 150 -7.51 -8.10 -3.48
CA THR A 150 -6.62 -8.12 -4.65
C THR A 150 -6.48 -9.54 -5.22
N CYS A 151 -6.28 -10.54 -4.35
CA CYS A 151 -6.27 -11.95 -4.75
C CYS A 151 -7.60 -12.36 -5.42
N PHE A 152 -8.73 -12.05 -4.78
CA PHE A 152 -10.05 -12.42 -5.30
C PHE A 152 -10.32 -11.77 -6.66
N ASP A 153 -10.05 -10.47 -6.80
CA ASP A 153 -10.25 -9.74 -8.06
C ASP A 153 -9.35 -10.28 -9.18
N GLY A 154 -8.07 -10.57 -8.88
CA GLY A 154 -7.14 -11.13 -9.86
C GLY A 154 -7.63 -12.47 -10.43
N LEU A 155 -8.18 -13.34 -9.58
CA LEU A 155 -8.78 -14.60 -10.02
C LEU A 155 -10.06 -14.36 -10.85
N VAL A 156 -10.92 -13.41 -10.46
CA VAL A 156 -12.15 -13.07 -11.19
C VAL A 156 -11.84 -12.50 -12.58
N VAL A 157 -10.87 -11.59 -12.68
CA VAL A 157 -10.47 -10.94 -13.95
C VAL A 157 -9.92 -11.95 -14.95
N THR A 158 -9.12 -12.92 -14.48
CA THR A 158 -8.59 -14.00 -15.32
C THR A 158 -9.64 -15.01 -15.75
N LYS A 159 -10.90 -14.84 -15.29
CA LYS A 159 -12.02 -15.79 -15.50
C LYS A 159 -11.61 -17.22 -15.13
N SER A 160 -10.75 -17.37 -14.12
CA SER A 160 -10.15 -18.65 -13.84
C SER A 160 -11.22 -19.66 -13.46
N SER A 161 -11.13 -20.87 -14.02
CA SER A 161 -12.00 -21.98 -13.62
C SER A 161 -11.85 -22.33 -12.13
N ILE A 162 -10.69 -22.01 -11.55
CA ILE A 162 -10.38 -22.17 -10.12
C ILE A 162 -11.20 -21.19 -9.26
N VAL A 163 -11.62 -20.04 -9.80
CA VAL A 163 -12.56 -19.14 -9.11
C VAL A 163 -13.80 -19.91 -8.69
N ASN A 164 -14.35 -20.79 -9.53
CA ASN A 164 -15.57 -21.52 -9.14
C ASN A 164 -15.33 -22.46 -7.95
N ALA A 165 -14.14 -23.03 -7.83
CA ALA A 165 -13.76 -23.87 -6.69
C ALA A 165 -13.44 -23.06 -5.43
N LEU A 166 -12.88 -21.85 -5.59
CA LEU A 166 -12.40 -21.01 -4.48
C LEU A 166 -13.35 -19.86 -4.12
N ALA A 167 -14.39 -19.58 -4.90
CA ALA A 167 -15.22 -18.39 -4.76
C ALA A 167 -15.93 -18.33 -3.41
N VAL A 168 -16.51 -19.45 -2.97
CA VAL A 168 -17.19 -19.52 -1.67
C VAL A 168 -16.19 -19.36 -0.52
N PRO A 169 -15.10 -20.17 -0.45
CA PRO A 169 -14.06 -19.98 0.57
C PRO A 169 -13.48 -18.56 0.61
N LEU A 170 -13.17 -17.97 -0.55
CA LEU A 170 -12.62 -16.62 -0.63
C LEU A 170 -13.63 -15.58 -0.17
N LYS A 171 -14.90 -15.68 -0.60
CA LYS A 171 -15.95 -14.77 -0.17
C LYS A 171 -16.20 -14.83 1.34
N ASP A 172 -16.28 -16.03 1.90
CA ASP A 172 -16.47 -16.23 3.34
C ASP A 172 -15.30 -15.63 4.13
N MET A 173 -14.07 -15.77 3.60
CA MET A 173 -12.88 -15.20 4.19
C MET A 173 -12.87 -13.66 4.16
N THR A 174 -13.32 -13.05 3.06
CA THR A 174 -13.50 -11.59 2.95
C THR A 174 -14.41 -11.07 4.07
N GLN A 175 -15.55 -11.73 4.27
CA GLN A 175 -16.51 -11.34 5.29
C GLN A 175 -15.96 -11.56 6.71
N LEU A 176 -15.20 -12.63 6.93
CA LEU A 176 -14.53 -12.89 8.20
C LEU A 176 -13.49 -11.80 8.54
N TYR A 177 -12.67 -11.39 7.57
CA TYR A 177 -11.72 -10.29 7.76
C TYR A 177 -12.41 -8.96 8.06
N SER A 178 -13.51 -8.65 7.37
CA SER A 178 -14.35 -7.48 7.66
C SER A 178 -14.95 -7.52 9.08
N VAL A 179 -15.44 -8.69 9.52
CA VAL A 179 -15.92 -8.87 10.91
C VAL A 179 -14.79 -8.64 11.90
N SER A 180 -13.60 -9.20 11.66
CA SER A 180 -12.42 -8.98 12.50
C SER A 180 -12.04 -7.51 12.57
N LEU A 181 -11.99 -6.81 11.44
CA LEU A 181 -11.71 -5.38 11.36
C LEU A 181 -12.71 -4.58 12.19
N GLY A 182 -14.02 -4.74 11.94
CA GLY A 182 -15.05 -3.99 12.67
C GLY A 182 -15.07 -4.26 14.18
N LEU A 183 -14.84 -5.51 14.61
CA LEU A 183 -14.78 -5.86 16.04
C LEU A 183 -13.55 -5.23 16.72
N VAL A 184 -12.38 -5.35 16.09
CA VAL A 184 -11.12 -4.87 16.66
C VAL A 184 -11.07 -3.34 16.63
N SER A 185 -11.31 -2.69 15.49
CA SER A 185 -11.36 -1.22 15.39
C SER A 185 -12.42 -0.63 16.29
N GLY A 186 -13.60 -1.25 16.38
CA GLY A 186 -14.66 -0.81 17.29
C GLY A 186 -14.21 -0.86 18.77
N ALA A 187 -13.57 -1.95 19.19
CA ALA A 187 -13.07 -2.09 20.56
C ALA A 187 -11.90 -1.13 20.85
N LEU A 188 -10.94 -0.99 19.93
CA LEU A 188 -9.80 -0.09 20.07
C LEU A 188 -10.26 1.37 20.21
N ASN A 189 -11.17 1.82 19.35
CA ASN A 189 -11.69 3.19 19.39
C ASN A 189 -12.46 3.50 20.69
N ARG A 190 -13.18 2.53 21.27
CA ARG A 190 -13.88 2.70 22.57
C ARG A 190 -12.91 2.84 23.75
N ASN A 191 -11.74 2.22 23.67
CA ASN A 191 -10.76 2.15 24.76
C ASN A 191 -9.55 3.05 24.55
N LEU A 192 -9.51 3.80 23.44
CA LEU A 192 -8.41 4.69 23.09
C LEU A 192 -8.29 5.82 24.12
N LYS A 193 -7.20 5.83 24.89
CA LYS A 193 -6.82 7.00 25.68
C LYS A 193 -6.10 7.97 24.76
N LYS A 194 -6.69 9.15 24.53
CA LYS A 194 -6.03 10.25 23.81
C LYS A 194 -4.86 10.76 24.65
N HIS A 195 -3.68 10.17 24.47
CA HIS A 195 -2.45 10.74 25.01
C HIS A 195 -1.98 11.88 24.10
N LYS A 196 -1.48 12.97 24.70
CA LYS A 196 -0.75 13.99 23.95
C LYS A 196 0.38 13.27 23.21
N THR A 197 0.45 13.44 21.89
CA THR A 197 1.55 12.96 21.07
C THR A 197 2.84 13.25 21.81
N ARG A 198 3.57 12.19 22.22
CA ARG A 198 4.91 12.38 22.72
C ARG A 198 5.67 13.04 21.58
N LYS A 199 6.22 14.23 21.82
CA LYS A 199 7.38 14.70 21.06
C LYS A 199 8.46 13.65 21.30
N HIS A 200 8.48 12.58 20.51
CA HIS A 200 9.65 11.73 20.43
C HIS A 200 10.70 12.59 19.76
N GLY A 201 11.46 13.32 20.58
CA GLY A 201 12.82 13.66 20.23
C GLY A 201 13.57 12.35 20.03
N LEU A 202 14.43 12.35 19.01
CA LEU A 202 15.35 11.26 18.69
C LEU A 202 15.91 10.63 19.98
N PRO A 203 15.71 9.32 20.23
CA PRO A 203 16.32 8.66 21.37
C PRO A 203 17.83 8.82 21.29
N THR A 204 18.41 9.61 22.18
CA THR A 204 19.86 9.75 22.35
C THR A 204 20.39 8.56 23.15
N LYS A 205 20.30 7.36 22.56
CA LYS A 205 21.18 6.27 23.00
C LYS A 205 22.51 6.39 22.27
N THR A 206 23.56 6.30 23.08
CA THR A 206 24.97 6.47 22.74
C THR A 206 25.43 5.47 21.67
N PHE A 207 26.05 6.02 20.62
CA PHE A 207 26.78 5.37 19.53
C PHE A 207 25.99 4.53 18.53
N LYS A 208 25.38 5.21 17.54
CA LYS A 208 25.23 4.72 16.15
C LYS A 208 25.35 5.90 15.17
N VAL A 209 25.92 5.65 13.98
CA VAL A 209 26.12 6.60 12.87
C VAL A 209 24.76 7.20 12.45
N ARG A 210 24.56 8.50 12.67
CA ARG A 210 23.39 9.25 12.15
C ARG A 210 23.83 10.34 11.20
N GLN A 211 23.17 10.44 10.05
CA GLN A 211 23.53 11.41 9.02
C GLN A 211 22.32 12.20 8.50
N PRO A 212 22.36 13.54 8.49
CA PRO A 212 21.29 14.33 7.87
C PRO A 212 21.14 13.94 6.40
N LEU A 213 19.91 13.75 5.93
CA LEU A 213 19.62 13.24 4.59
C LEU A 213 20.20 14.16 3.51
N GLU A 214 20.01 15.47 3.63
CA GLU A 214 20.59 16.44 2.69
C GLU A 214 22.13 16.34 2.62
N LYS A 215 22.78 16.16 3.78
CA LYS A 215 24.24 15.97 3.84
C LYS A 215 24.65 14.63 3.23
N LEU A 216 23.88 13.56 3.48
CA LEU A 216 24.11 12.24 2.91
C LEU A 216 24.05 12.28 1.39
N ILE A 217 22.98 12.84 0.81
CA ILE A 217 22.79 13.01 -0.64
C ILE A 217 23.97 13.78 -1.22
N LYS A 218 24.31 14.94 -0.65
CA LYS A 218 25.44 15.76 -1.11
C LYS A 218 26.77 14.99 -1.09
N LEU A 219 27.02 14.20 -0.05
CA LEU A 219 28.24 13.37 0.04
C LEU A 219 28.26 12.27 -1.01
N LEU A 220 27.13 11.61 -1.26
CA LEU A 220 27.01 10.56 -2.27
C LEU A 220 27.25 11.12 -3.68
N HIS A 221 26.65 12.27 -4.01
CA HIS A 221 26.78 12.91 -5.33
C HIS A 221 28.14 13.57 -5.58
N THR A 222 28.93 13.87 -4.54
CA THR A 222 30.23 14.52 -4.75
C THR A 222 31.24 13.52 -5.34
N LYS A 223 31.68 13.76 -6.59
CA LYS A 223 32.79 13.04 -7.22
C LYS A 223 34.11 13.36 -6.50
N TYR A 224 34.44 12.64 -5.43
CA TYR A 224 35.76 12.74 -4.82
C TYR A 224 36.72 11.67 -5.37
N SER A 225 37.85 12.14 -5.90
CA SER A 225 39.04 11.33 -6.17
C SER A 225 39.76 11.09 -4.84
N CYS A 226 39.82 9.83 -4.41
CA CYS A 226 40.75 9.44 -3.36
C CYS A 226 42.17 9.66 -3.90
N LYS A 227 42.98 10.48 -3.20
CA LYS A 227 44.43 10.53 -3.48
C LYS A 227 45.02 9.16 -3.10
N GLU A 228 45.92 8.65 -3.95
CA GLU A 228 46.54 7.31 -3.90
C GLU A 228 47.25 6.93 -2.58
N SER A 229 47.32 7.83 -1.59
CA SER A 229 48.10 7.63 -0.36
C SER A 229 47.28 7.27 0.89
N SER A 230 45.95 7.10 0.80
CA SER A 230 45.13 6.68 1.94
C SER A 230 44.28 5.46 1.58
N ASN A 231 44.47 4.34 2.29
CA ASN A 231 43.63 3.15 2.27
C ASN A 231 42.20 3.42 2.83
N CYS A 232 41.57 4.53 2.46
CA CYS A 232 40.15 4.76 2.75
C CYS A 232 39.34 4.28 1.55
N THR A 233 38.53 3.23 1.76
CA THR A 233 37.46 2.95 0.82
C THR A 233 36.41 4.06 0.91
N ARG A 234 35.76 4.43 -0.22
CA ARG A 234 34.67 5.44 -0.24
C ARG A 234 33.57 5.13 0.79
N ALA A 235 33.40 3.85 1.13
CA ALA A 235 32.45 3.33 2.10
C ALA A 235 32.79 3.70 3.56
N GLU A 236 34.06 3.62 3.98
CA GLU A 236 34.46 3.90 5.38
C GLU A 236 34.25 5.38 5.75
N ARG A 237 34.55 6.32 4.84
CA ARG A 237 34.40 7.76 5.11
C ARG A 237 32.95 8.22 5.24
N ILE A 238 32.03 7.62 4.47
CA ILE A 238 30.59 7.93 4.55
C ILE A 238 30.04 7.59 5.94
N LEU A 239 30.50 6.47 6.53
CA LEU A 239 30.05 6.03 7.86
C LEU A 239 30.76 6.80 9.00
N GLU A 240 32.01 7.25 8.82
CA GLU A 240 32.82 7.89 9.88
C GLU A 240 32.50 9.38 10.15
N GLU A 241 32.02 10.17 9.18
CA GLU A 241 31.80 11.63 9.36
C GLU A 241 30.47 12.01 10.06
N SER A 242 29.79 11.02 10.66
CA SER A 242 28.45 11.12 11.22
C SER A 242 28.48 11.55 12.70
N LYS A 243 27.84 12.67 13.05
CA LYS A 243 27.61 13.08 14.44
C LYS A 243 26.15 13.45 14.67
N ASN A 244 25.49 12.66 15.52
CA ASN A 244 24.35 12.97 16.39
C ASN A 244 22.99 13.43 15.80
N GLN A 245 22.77 13.55 14.48
CA GLN A 245 21.44 13.85 13.90
C GLN A 245 21.23 13.23 12.51
N GLY A 246 19.97 12.94 12.14
CA GLY A 246 19.57 12.40 10.83
C GLY A 246 19.31 10.88 10.80
N ILE A 247 19.30 10.30 9.59
CA ILE A 247 18.98 8.90 9.34
C ILE A 247 20.03 7.99 10.00
N LEU A 248 19.56 6.96 10.69
CA LEU A 248 20.40 5.94 11.30
C LEU A 248 20.86 4.95 10.23
N LEU A 249 22.17 4.89 9.95
CA LEU A 249 22.74 3.99 8.94
C LEU A 249 23.47 2.81 9.61
N ASN A 250 23.36 1.63 8.99
CA ASN A 250 24.05 0.42 9.42
C ASN A 250 25.17 0.03 8.46
N GLN A 251 24.82 -0.13 7.18
CA GLN A 251 25.69 -0.64 6.13
C GLN A 251 25.41 0.12 4.83
N PHE A 252 26.39 0.09 3.93
CA PHE A 252 26.36 0.81 2.67
C PHE A 252 26.92 -0.03 1.53
N VAL A 253 26.23 -0.05 0.39
CA VAL A 253 26.70 -0.67 -0.85
C VAL A 253 26.42 0.24 -2.05
N ILE A 254 27.27 0.14 -3.07
CA ILE A 254 27.13 0.88 -4.33
C ILE A 254 26.70 -0.07 -5.44
N VAL A 255 25.69 0.33 -6.19
CA VAL A 255 25.25 -0.33 -7.42
C VAL A 255 25.62 0.57 -8.59
N SER A 256 26.21 -0.02 -9.63
CA SER A 256 26.42 0.66 -10.90
C SER A 256 26.46 -0.35 -12.05
N PRO A 257 26.20 0.05 -13.30
CA PRO A 257 26.36 -0.85 -14.45
C PRO A 257 27.81 -1.27 -14.71
N TYR A 258 28.78 -0.73 -13.96
CA TYR A 258 30.20 -1.05 -14.07
C TYR A 258 30.65 -2.06 -13.00
N GLU A 259 31.41 -3.08 -13.41
CA GLU A 259 31.86 -4.19 -12.54
C GLU A 259 32.79 -3.80 -11.38
N THR A 260 33.20 -2.52 -11.29
CA THR A 260 34.14 -2.04 -10.26
C THR A 260 33.47 -1.64 -8.93
N ASP A 261 32.14 -1.55 -8.88
CA ASP A 261 31.37 -1.27 -7.67
C ASP A 261 30.90 -2.56 -6.97
N ASN A 262 30.17 -2.46 -5.86
CA ASN A 262 29.81 -3.64 -5.05
C ASN A 262 28.90 -4.61 -5.79
N TYR A 263 27.94 -4.10 -6.57
CA TYR A 263 27.00 -4.89 -7.36
C TYR A 263 26.71 -4.23 -8.70
N THR A 264 26.31 -5.05 -9.68
CA THR A 264 25.87 -4.57 -11.00
C THR A 264 24.36 -4.45 -11.13
N SER A 265 23.58 -5.04 -10.21
CA SER A 265 22.12 -4.94 -10.18
C SER A 265 21.60 -4.57 -8.80
N ILE A 266 20.43 -3.90 -8.77
CA ILE A 266 19.80 -3.50 -7.51
C ILE A 266 19.24 -4.74 -6.80
N GLY A 267 18.74 -5.72 -7.54
CA GLY A 267 18.30 -7.00 -6.98
C GLY A 267 19.37 -7.70 -6.12
N GLN A 268 20.62 -7.74 -6.60
CA GLN A 268 21.73 -8.33 -5.84
C GLN A 268 22.03 -7.55 -4.54
N ALA A 269 21.96 -6.22 -4.60
CA ALA A 269 22.15 -5.39 -3.42
C ALA A 269 21.04 -5.59 -2.37
N ILE A 270 19.79 -5.79 -2.80
CA ILE A 270 18.66 -6.14 -1.93
C ILE A 270 18.87 -7.52 -1.31
N ASP A 271 19.29 -8.52 -2.09
CA ASP A 271 19.54 -9.88 -1.60
C ASP A 271 20.63 -9.91 -0.53
N ALA A 272 21.66 -9.07 -0.68
CA ALA A 272 22.74 -8.95 0.29
C ALA A 272 22.35 -8.26 1.60
N ALA A 273 21.28 -7.46 1.62
CA ALA A 273 20.86 -6.75 2.82
C ALA A 273 20.39 -7.72 3.93
N PRO A 274 20.58 -7.41 5.21
CA PRO A 274 20.14 -8.28 6.30
C PRO A 274 18.61 -8.43 6.37
N ASN A 275 18.15 -9.62 6.75
CA ASN A 275 16.73 -9.92 6.93
C ASN A 275 16.24 -9.55 8.34
N ASN A 276 14.99 -9.11 8.44
CA ASN A 276 14.23 -8.85 9.66
C ASN A 276 14.93 -7.87 10.63
N THR A 277 15.63 -6.88 10.09
CA THR A 277 16.23 -5.80 10.88
C THR A 277 15.16 -5.02 11.64
N LYS A 278 15.52 -4.59 12.84
CA LYS A 278 14.67 -3.75 13.69
C LYS A 278 14.96 -2.27 13.45
N PRO A 279 14.05 -1.37 13.83
CA PRO A 279 14.28 0.05 13.65
C PRO A 279 15.58 0.57 14.24
N GLU A 280 15.98 0.04 15.39
CA GLU A 280 17.23 0.37 16.07
C GLU A 280 18.47 -0.14 15.34
N ASP A 281 18.37 -1.13 14.43
CA ASP A 281 19.53 -1.63 13.68
C ASP A 281 20.00 -0.65 12.61
N GLY A 282 19.10 0.23 12.14
CA GLY A 282 19.40 1.24 11.12
C GLY A 282 19.15 0.77 9.69
N TYR A 283 19.29 1.71 8.76
CA TYR A 283 19.06 1.48 7.34
C TYR A 283 20.27 0.81 6.68
N PHE A 284 19.98 -0.14 5.79
CA PHE A 284 20.92 -0.63 4.79
C PHE A 284 20.82 0.29 3.56
N LEU A 285 21.85 1.10 3.33
CA LEU A 285 21.88 2.07 2.24
C LEU A 285 22.40 1.41 0.97
N ILE A 286 21.59 1.48 -0.08
CA ILE A 286 21.92 1.11 -1.45
C ILE A 286 22.01 2.40 -2.26
N TYR A 287 23.20 2.80 -2.64
CA TYR A 287 23.39 3.94 -3.54
C TYR A 287 23.55 3.46 -4.97
N VAL A 288 22.60 3.85 -5.82
CA VAL A 288 22.51 3.44 -7.22
C VAL A 288 22.96 4.59 -8.09
N ARG A 289 24.11 4.42 -8.74
CA ARG A 289 24.64 5.47 -9.62
C ARG A 289 23.76 5.72 -10.83
N GLU A 290 23.97 6.86 -11.47
CA GLU A 290 23.41 7.20 -12.77
C GLU A 290 23.55 6.02 -13.76
N GLY A 291 22.44 5.68 -14.39
CA GLY A 291 22.30 4.52 -15.25
C GLY A 291 20.84 4.17 -15.51
N TYR A 292 20.66 3.38 -16.57
CA TYR A 292 19.38 2.74 -16.89
C TYR A 292 19.47 1.27 -16.47
N TYR A 293 18.63 0.90 -15.52
CA TYR A 293 18.58 -0.44 -14.94
C TYR A 293 17.29 -1.12 -15.40
N GLU A 294 17.40 -1.93 -16.45
CA GLU A 294 16.29 -2.76 -16.94
C GLU A 294 16.20 -4.02 -16.09
N GLU A 295 15.49 -3.93 -14.97
CA GLU A 295 15.32 -5.01 -14.01
C GLU A 295 13.99 -4.94 -13.27
N TYR A 296 13.47 -6.11 -12.90
CA TYR A 296 12.28 -6.25 -12.07
C TYR A 296 12.70 -6.54 -10.64
N VAL A 297 12.57 -5.56 -9.76
CA VAL A 297 13.09 -5.63 -8.39
C VAL A 297 11.95 -5.84 -7.40
N ILE A 298 12.12 -6.82 -6.51
CA ILE A 298 11.23 -7.07 -5.39
C ILE A 298 12.01 -6.85 -4.10
N VAL A 299 11.51 -5.97 -3.23
CA VAL A 299 11.96 -5.83 -1.84
C VAL A 299 11.01 -6.65 -0.96
N PRO A 300 11.33 -7.91 -0.62
CA PRO A 300 10.41 -8.78 0.11
C PRO A 300 10.24 -8.32 1.56
N LYS A 301 9.21 -8.84 2.23
CA LYS A 301 8.80 -8.38 3.58
C LYS A 301 9.89 -8.53 4.65
N GLU A 302 10.82 -9.46 4.44
CA GLU A 302 11.96 -9.70 5.32
C GLU A 302 13.04 -8.60 5.17
N LYS A 303 13.13 -7.91 4.02
CA LYS A 303 14.14 -6.86 3.77
C LYS A 303 13.63 -5.52 4.26
N LYS A 304 13.65 -5.33 5.58
CA LYS A 304 13.24 -4.08 6.26
C LYS A 304 14.36 -3.04 6.29
N ASN A 305 13.98 -1.77 6.47
CA ASN A 305 14.92 -0.65 6.63
C ASN A 305 15.91 -0.52 5.46
N ILE A 306 15.43 -0.65 4.22
CA ILE A 306 16.25 -0.37 3.04
C ILE A 306 16.13 1.12 2.71
N LEU A 307 17.28 1.78 2.51
CA LEU A 307 17.35 3.14 1.99
C LEU A 307 18.00 3.08 0.60
N LEU A 308 17.22 3.34 -0.44
CA LEU A 308 17.69 3.40 -1.82
C LEU A 308 17.91 4.87 -2.21
N ILE A 309 19.12 5.25 -2.61
CA ILE A 309 19.41 6.62 -3.07
C ILE A 309 19.98 6.57 -4.49
N GLY A 310 19.42 7.34 -5.41
CA GLY A 310 19.94 7.52 -6.76
C GLY A 310 20.78 8.77 -6.94
N ASP A 311 21.24 9.01 -8.17
CA ASP A 311 21.96 10.24 -8.56
C ASP A 311 21.02 11.40 -8.96
N GLY A 312 19.71 11.16 -8.99
CA GLY A 312 18.66 12.13 -9.29
C GLY A 312 17.58 11.57 -10.21
N ILE A 313 16.41 12.21 -10.18
CA ILE A 313 15.36 12.01 -11.20
C ILE A 313 15.98 12.14 -12.61
N ASN A 314 15.63 11.22 -13.50
CA ASN A 314 16.14 11.07 -14.88
C ASN A 314 17.61 10.68 -15.03
N LYS A 315 18.34 10.47 -13.93
CA LYS A 315 19.73 9.97 -13.96
C LYS A 315 19.81 8.51 -13.54
N THR A 316 19.16 8.16 -12.44
CA THR A 316 19.02 6.77 -12.00
C THR A 316 17.61 6.30 -12.34
N VAL A 317 17.50 5.50 -13.41
CA VAL A 317 16.21 5.04 -13.95
C VAL A 317 16.13 3.53 -13.83
N ILE A 318 15.14 3.03 -13.08
CA ILE A 318 14.78 1.61 -13.00
C ILE A 318 13.57 1.39 -13.91
N THR A 319 13.70 0.54 -14.90
CA THR A 319 12.71 0.41 -15.98
C THR A 319 12.34 -1.03 -16.30
N GLY A 320 11.09 -1.22 -16.71
CA GLY A 320 10.55 -2.47 -17.21
C GLY A 320 9.36 -2.20 -18.14
N ASN A 321 8.72 -3.27 -18.62
CA ASN A 321 7.58 -3.17 -19.54
C ASN A 321 6.53 -4.29 -19.35
N HIS A 322 6.49 -4.93 -18.16
CA HIS A 322 5.46 -5.95 -17.91
C HIS A 322 4.07 -5.30 -17.91
N SER A 323 3.10 -5.99 -18.51
CA SER A 323 1.75 -5.48 -18.70
C SER A 323 0.71 -6.59 -18.69
N VAL A 324 -0.55 -6.21 -18.45
CA VAL A 324 -1.67 -7.18 -18.46
C VAL A 324 -1.91 -7.78 -19.84
N ILE A 325 -1.76 -7.00 -20.91
CA ILE A 325 -1.88 -7.51 -22.29
C ILE A 325 -0.85 -8.59 -22.58
N ASP A 326 0.36 -8.48 -22.02
CA ASP A 326 1.45 -9.43 -22.22
C ASP A 326 1.39 -10.63 -21.25
N GLY A 327 0.28 -10.78 -20.51
CA GLY A 327 -0.01 -11.97 -19.69
C GLY A 327 0.32 -11.82 -18.20
N TRP A 328 0.84 -10.67 -17.77
CA TRP A 328 1.08 -10.40 -16.36
C TRP A 328 -0.23 -10.04 -15.64
N THR A 329 -0.28 -10.23 -14.33
CA THR A 329 -1.33 -9.60 -13.52
C THR A 329 -0.96 -8.14 -13.28
N THR A 330 -1.93 -7.28 -12.99
CA THR A 330 -1.62 -5.90 -12.57
C THR A 330 -0.64 -5.89 -11.38
N PHE A 331 -0.82 -6.79 -10.41
CA PHE A 331 0.03 -6.89 -9.23
C PHE A 331 1.50 -7.24 -9.55
N ASN A 332 1.74 -8.18 -10.47
CA ASN A 332 3.09 -8.59 -10.90
C ASN A 332 3.63 -7.83 -12.13
N SER A 333 2.85 -6.91 -12.70
CA SER A 333 3.34 -6.01 -13.76
C SER A 333 4.32 -4.96 -13.24
N ALA A 334 4.44 -4.80 -11.92
CA ALA A 334 5.29 -3.82 -11.27
C ALA A 334 6.77 -3.98 -11.67
N THR A 335 7.37 -2.91 -12.18
CA THR A 335 8.82 -2.84 -12.41
C THR A 335 9.57 -2.89 -11.08
N PHE A 336 9.08 -2.16 -10.07
CA PHE A 336 9.64 -2.19 -8.72
C PHE A 336 8.54 -2.46 -7.69
N ALA A 337 8.71 -3.48 -6.85
CA ALA A 337 7.72 -3.89 -5.86
C ALA A 337 8.29 -3.87 -4.44
N VAL A 338 7.61 -3.18 -3.52
CA VAL A 338 8.09 -2.97 -2.14
C VAL A 338 7.13 -3.59 -1.13
N SER A 339 7.63 -4.54 -0.34
CA SER A 339 6.92 -5.16 0.78
C SER A 339 7.66 -5.04 2.12
N GLY A 340 8.97 -4.71 2.10
CA GLY A 340 9.80 -4.50 3.28
C GLY A 340 9.45 -3.21 4.02
N GLU A 341 9.05 -3.33 5.28
CA GLU A 341 8.69 -2.20 6.17
C GLU A 341 9.84 -1.18 6.30
N ARG A 342 9.48 0.12 6.41
CA ARG A 342 10.43 1.25 6.46
C ARG A 342 11.36 1.31 5.25
N PHE A 343 10.85 1.03 4.06
CA PHE A 343 11.57 1.30 2.82
C PHE A 343 11.59 2.80 2.53
N ILE A 344 12.75 3.33 2.11
CA ILE A 344 12.89 4.69 1.61
C ILE A 344 13.54 4.65 0.24
N ALA A 345 13.00 5.42 -0.71
CA ALA A 345 13.71 5.77 -1.94
C ALA A 345 13.89 7.29 -2.08
N VAL A 346 15.05 7.70 -2.56
CA VAL A 346 15.41 9.09 -2.82
C VAL A 346 16.09 9.23 -4.17
N ASP A 347 15.72 10.25 -4.97
CA ASP A 347 16.46 10.59 -6.20
C ASP A 347 16.46 9.48 -7.28
N VAL A 348 15.35 8.74 -7.44
CA VAL A 348 15.19 7.63 -8.39
C VAL A 348 13.96 7.80 -9.29
N THR A 349 14.07 7.46 -10.57
CA THR A 349 12.93 7.28 -11.48
C THR A 349 12.56 5.79 -11.58
N PHE A 350 11.30 5.46 -11.32
CA PHE A 350 10.69 4.15 -11.56
C PHE A 350 9.77 4.25 -12.78
N SER A 351 10.00 3.44 -13.82
CA SER A 351 9.30 3.59 -15.09
C SER A 351 8.79 2.26 -15.64
N ASN A 352 7.54 2.24 -16.12
CA ASN A 352 7.02 1.15 -16.95
C ASN A 352 6.74 1.67 -18.37
N THR A 353 7.46 1.11 -19.34
CA THR A 353 7.49 1.57 -20.73
C THR A 353 6.54 0.81 -21.66
N ALA A 354 5.65 -0.02 -21.11
CA ALA A 354 4.73 -0.84 -21.91
C ALA A 354 3.85 -0.05 -22.89
N GLY A 355 3.44 1.18 -22.52
CA GLY A 355 2.60 2.03 -23.37
C GLY A 355 1.09 1.88 -23.10
N PRO A 356 0.26 2.84 -23.56
CA PRO A 356 -1.16 2.87 -23.24
C PRO A 356 -1.98 1.77 -23.95
N GLU A 357 -1.46 1.18 -25.03
CA GLU A 357 -2.03 0.02 -25.73
C GLU A 357 -1.91 -1.29 -24.95
N LYS A 358 -1.04 -1.32 -23.93
CA LYS A 358 -0.80 -2.50 -23.10
C LYS A 358 -1.67 -2.57 -21.84
N HIS A 359 -2.57 -1.59 -21.67
CA HIS A 359 -3.44 -1.43 -20.51
C HIS A 359 -2.64 -1.34 -19.20
N GLN A 360 -3.05 -2.04 -18.14
CA GLN A 360 -2.43 -1.93 -16.82
C GLN A 360 -0.96 -2.36 -16.87
N ALA A 361 -0.06 -1.47 -16.45
CA ALA A 361 1.37 -1.69 -16.44
C ALA A 361 2.02 -0.84 -15.33
N VAL A 362 2.29 -1.47 -14.19
CA VAL A 362 2.71 -0.77 -12.97
C VAL A 362 4.20 -0.42 -13.03
N ALA A 363 4.54 0.84 -12.72
CA ALA A 363 5.93 1.27 -12.54
C ALA A 363 6.42 0.92 -11.13
N LEU A 364 5.64 1.28 -10.11
CA LEU A 364 5.95 0.93 -8.73
C LEU A 364 4.71 0.42 -7.97
N ARG A 365 4.87 -0.72 -7.30
CA ARG A 365 3.91 -1.23 -6.32
C ARG A 365 4.47 -1.11 -4.91
N ASN A 366 3.67 -0.57 -4.00
CA ASN A 366 4.05 -0.43 -2.60
C ASN A 366 2.99 -1.00 -1.66
N ASN A 367 3.39 -1.97 -0.85
CA ASN A 367 2.65 -2.51 0.29
C ASN A 367 3.58 -2.67 1.51
N ALA A 368 4.52 -1.74 1.68
CA ALA A 368 5.37 -1.62 2.84
C ALA A 368 4.85 -0.54 3.79
N ASP A 369 4.70 -0.89 5.07
CA ASP A 369 4.30 0.07 6.09
C ASP A 369 5.45 1.03 6.41
N LEU A 370 5.10 2.27 6.75
CA LEU A 370 6.04 3.34 7.09
C LEU A 370 7.07 3.62 5.99
N SER A 371 6.66 3.46 4.72
CA SER A 371 7.51 3.69 3.57
C SER A 371 7.44 5.14 3.08
N ALA A 372 8.56 5.66 2.58
CA ALA A 372 8.65 7.04 2.10
C ALA A 372 9.42 7.16 0.78
N PHE A 373 8.97 8.08 -0.07
CA PHE A 373 9.62 8.42 -1.34
C PHE A 373 9.86 9.93 -1.37
N TYR A 374 11.08 10.34 -1.68
CA TYR A 374 11.48 11.75 -1.71
C TYR A 374 12.24 12.05 -3.00
N HIS A 375 11.85 13.07 -3.77
CA HIS A 375 12.50 13.38 -5.06
C HIS A 375 12.55 12.15 -5.99
N CYS A 376 11.45 11.41 -6.08
CA CYS A 376 11.32 10.27 -6.98
C CYS A 376 10.41 10.61 -8.15
N SER A 377 10.58 9.90 -9.28
CA SER A 377 9.63 9.96 -10.39
C SER A 377 8.99 8.60 -10.63
N PHE A 378 7.69 8.60 -10.94
CA PHE A 378 6.90 7.41 -11.28
C PHE A 378 6.28 7.63 -12.66
N GLU A 379 6.71 6.82 -13.62
CA GLU A 379 6.40 7.05 -15.02
C GLU A 379 5.71 5.84 -15.66
N GLY A 380 4.53 6.07 -16.22
CA GLY A 380 3.79 5.06 -16.95
C GLY A 380 2.62 5.65 -17.71
N TYR A 381 1.62 4.81 -17.96
CA TYR A 381 0.33 5.18 -18.53
C TYR A 381 -0.77 4.73 -17.57
N GLN A 382 -1.42 3.60 -17.85
CA GLN A 382 -2.47 3.07 -17.00
C GLN A 382 -1.86 2.33 -15.79
N ASP A 383 -2.40 2.59 -14.59
CA ASP A 383 -2.00 1.94 -13.33
C ASP A 383 -0.53 2.20 -12.92
N THR A 384 0.01 3.40 -13.16
CA THR A 384 1.44 3.71 -12.94
C THR A 384 1.94 3.45 -11.51
N LEU A 385 1.26 4.00 -10.50
CA LEU A 385 1.64 3.89 -9.08
C LEU A 385 0.57 3.12 -8.31
N TYR A 386 0.94 1.89 -7.91
CA TYR A 386 0.08 1.04 -7.11
C TYR A 386 0.40 1.19 -5.61
N ALA A 387 -0.23 2.19 -4.99
CA ALA A 387 -0.23 2.39 -3.54
C ALA A 387 -1.15 1.34 -2.86
N HIS A 388 -0.69 0.09 -2.89
CA HIS A 388 -1.49 -1.10 -2.64
C HIS A 388 -2.09 -1.13 -1.23
N SER A 389 -1.28 -1.09 -0.17
CA SER A 389 -1.75 -1.16 1.23
C SER A 389 -0.77 -0.51 2.21
N LEU A 390 -1.17 -0.43 3.49
CA LEU A 390 -0.39 0.13 4.61
C LEU A 390 -0.11 1.64 4.49
N ARG A 391 0.71 2.20 5.39
CA ARG A 391 0.96 3.64 5.48
C ARG A 391 2.16 4.06 4.62
N GLN A 392 1.97 5.10 3.81
CA GLN A 392 2.96 5.55 2.82
C GLN A 392 3.03 7.07 2.74
N PHE A 393 4.20 7.62 2.43
CA PHE A 393 4.41 9.05 2.24
C PHE A 393 5.23 9.34 0.98
N TYR A 394 4.74 10.26 0.15
CA TYR A 394 5.43 10.69 -1.08
C TYR A 394 5.63 12.20 -1.01
N ARG A 395 6.87 12.66 -1.12
CA ARG A 395 7.26 14.06 -0.97
C ARG A 395 8.03 14.53 -2.19
N GLU A 396 7.57 15.63 -2.80
CA GLU A 396 8.29 16.26 -3.92
C GLU A 396 8.61 15.27 -5.04
N CYS A 397 7.64 14.42 -5.36
CA CYS A 397 7.75 13.42 -6.42
C CYS A 397 7.02 13.89 -7.68
N ASP A 398 7.46 13.39 -8.84
CA ASP A 398 6.76 13.56 -10.12
C ASP A 398 6.04 12.26 -10.49
N ILE A 399 4.74 12.34 -10.78
CA ILE A 399 3.92 11.16 -11.10
C ILE A 399 3.22 11.38 -12.43
N TYR A 400 3.42 10.48 -13.38
CA TYR A 400 2.89 10.59 -14.74
C TYR A 400 2.00 9.39 -15.08
N GLY A 401 0.83 9.63 -15.68
CA GLY A 401 0.02 8.54 -16.20
C GLY A 401 -1.29 8.98 -16.83
N THR A 402 -2.17 8.01 -17.12
CA THR A 402 -3.42 8.23 -17.85
C THR A 402 -4.65 7.76 -17.07
N VAL A 403 -4.96 6.47 -17.16
CA VAL A 403 -6.11 5.84 -16.51
C VAL A 403 -5.65 5.31 -15.16
N ASP A 404 -6.33 5.71 -14.07
CA ASP A 404 -6.16 5.17 -12.72
C ASP A 404 -4.70 5.17 -12.22
N PHE A 405 -3.92 6.18 -12.60
CA PHE A 405 -2.47 6.10 -12.48
C PHE A 405 -1.92 6.27 -11.05
N ILE A 406 -2.78 6.64 -10.09
CA ILE A 406 -2.54 6.46 -8.64
C ILE A 406 -3.70 5.64 -8.06
N PHE A 407 -3.46 4.38 -7.73
CA PHE A 407 -4.53 3.48 -7.30
C PHE A 407 -4.11 2.58 -6.15
N GLY A 408 -5.10 1.91 -5.55
CA GLY A 408 -4.90 1.01 -4.42
C GLY A 408 -5.64 1.42 -3.16
N ASN A 409 -5.26 0.84 -2.03
CA ASN A 409 -5.96 0.97 -0.76
C ASN A 409 -4.99 1.16 0.42
N SER A 410 -3.88 1.86 0.20
CA SER A 410 -3.01 2.36 1.28
C SER A 410 -3.68 3.49 2.07
N ALA A 411 -3.14 3.81 3.25
CA ALA A 411 -3.27 5.13 3.86
C ALA A 411 -2.08 5.98 3.40
N VAL A 412 -2.27 6.80 2.36
CA VAL A 412 -1.17 7.50 1.70
C VAL A 412 -1.37 9.01 1.67
N VAL A 413 -0.29 9.74 1.93
CA VAL A 413 -0.22 11.19 1.72
C VAL A 413 0.83 11.52 0.66
N PHE A 414 0.40 12.22 -0.38
CA PHE A 414 1.26 12.89 -1.35
C PHE A 414 1.37 14.35 -0.94
N GLN A 415 2.59 14.86 -0.78
CA GLN A 415 2.84 16.22 -0.34
C GLN A 415 3.86 16.92 -1.23
N ASN A 416 3.50 18.10 -1.74
CA ASN A 416 4.37 18.87 -2.66
C ASN A 416 4.76 18.11 -3.94
N CYS A 417 3.97 17.13 -4.38
CA CYS A 417 4.23 16.38 -5.60
C CYS A 417 3.70 17.12 -6.84
N ASN A 418 4.29 16.83 -8.00
CA ASN A 418 3.70 17.16 -9.29
C ASN A 418 3.05 15.91 -9.88
N ILE A 419 1.81 16.04 -10.32
CA ILE A 419 0.96 14.95 -10.80
C ILE A 419 0.50 15.34 -12.21
N TYR A 420 1.00 14.62 -13.21
CA TYR A 420 0.85 14.96 -14.62
C TYR A 420 0.04 13.93 -15.38
N ALA A 421 -1.14 14.33 -15.85
CA ALA A 421 -1.93 13.51 -16.75
C ALA A 421 -1.33 13.54 -18.17
N ARG A 422 -1.11 12.36 -18.74
CA ARG A 422 -0.57 12.17 -20.09
C ARG A 422 -1.67 11.99 -21.12
N LYS A 423 -1.30 12.03 -22.40
CA LYS A 423 -2.24 11.71 -23.49
C LYS A 423 -2.52 10.20 -23.54
N PRO A 424 -3.78 9.75 -23.36
CA PRO A 424 -4.15 8.33 -23.46
C PRO A 424 -4.45 7.92 -24.91
N LEU A 425 -4.98 6.70 -25.09
CA LEU A 425 -5.56 6.31 -26.38
C LEU A 425 -6.82 7.11 -26.69
N PRO A 426 -7.20 7.24 -27.98
CA PRO A 426 -8.46 7.88 -28.36
C PRO A 426 -9.66 7.30 -27.61
N ASN A 427 -10.59 8.17 -27.20
CA ASN A 427 -11.81 7.85 -26.45
C ASN A 427 -11.63 7.34 -25.01
N GLN A 428 -10.39 7.21 -24.52
CA GLN A 428 -10.15 6.99 -23.09
C GLN A 428 -10.37 8.28 -22.30
N LYS A 429 -10.60 8.11 -21.00
CA LYS A 429 -10.70 9.19 -20.03
C LYS A 429 -9.60 8.98 -19.00
N ASN A 430 -8.94 10.06 -18.61
CA ASN A 430 -7.95 10.00 -17.55
C ASN A 430 -8.62 10.14 -16.18
N ALA A 431 -8.17 9.37 -15.22
CA ALA A 431 -8.54 9.51 -13.82
C ALA A 431 -7.25 9.50 -13.01
N VAL A 432 -7.00 10.58 -12.26
CA VAL A 432 -5.79 10.70 -11.44
C VAL A 432 -5.77 9.61 -10.38
N THR A 433 -6.89 9.39 -9.68
CA THR A 433 -6.98 8.35 -8.66
C THR A 433 -8.06 7.30 -8.93
N ALA A 434 -7.76 6.06 -8.50
CA ALA A 434 -8.73 4.98 -8.39
C ALA A 434 -8.60 4.28 -7.03
N GLN A 435 -9.22 4.86 -6.01
CA GLN A 435 -9.06 4.39 -4.63
C GLN A 435 -9.96 3.17 -4.35
N GLY A 436 -9.36 2.14 -3.73
CA GLY A 436 -9.90 0.80 -3.62
C GLY A 436 -10.40 0.39 -2.25
N ARG A 437 -10.92 1.31 -1.42
CA ARG A 437 -11.43 0.96 -0.09
C ARG A 437 -12.74 0.17 -0.16
N THR A 438 -12.76 -1.00 0.48
CA THR A 438 -13.87 -1.97 0.41
C THR A 438 -14.69 -2.08 1.67
N ASP A 439 -14.19 -1.59 2.80
CA ASP A 439 -14.89 -1.63 4.09
C ASP A 439 -14.75 -0.27 4.80
N PRO A 440 -15.83 0.31 5.34
CA PRO A 440 -15.80 1.62 5.98
C PRO A 440 -14.91 1.68 7.23
N ASN A 441 -14.63 0.52 7.85
CA ASN A 441 -13.74 0.41 9.01
C ASN A 441 -12.26 0.41 8.63
N GLN A 442 -11.91 0.38 7.34
CA GLN A 442 -10.51 0.53 6.92
C GLN A 442 -10.07 1.98 7.12
N ASN A 443 -8.89 2.16 7.72
CA ASN A 443 -8.25 3.46 7.94
C ASN A 443 -7.50 3.98 6.69
N THR A 444 -7.88 3.55 5.50
CA THR A 444 -7.17 3.77 4.23
C THR A 444 -7.78 4.86 3.36
N GLY A 445 -7.04 5.37 2.38
CA GLY A 445 -7.44 6.48 1.52
C GLY A 445 -6.24 7.18 0.89
N ILE A 446 -6.51 8.00 -0.13
CA ILE A 446 -5.50 8.82 -0.81
C ILE A 446 -5.69 10.28 -0.42
N SER A 447 -4.67 10.90 0.17
CA SER A 447 -4.64 12.33 0.47
C SER A 447 -3.59 13.02 -0.41
N ILE A 448 -4.00 14.01 -1.18
CA ILE A 448 -3.14 14.81 -2.07
C ILE A 448 -3.10 16.22 -1.50
N GLN A 449 -2.00 16.58 -0.84
CA GLN A 449 -1.85 17.83 -0.11
C GLN A 449 -0.78 18.72 -0.76
N ASN A 450 -1.12 19.98 -1.04
CA ASN A 450 -0.19 20.96 -1.61
C ASN A 450 0.55 20.46 -2.85
N CYS A 451 -0.14 19.69 -3.70
CA CYS A 451 0.41 19.15 -4.93
C CYS A 451 0.00 20.01 -6.12
N LYS A 452 0.66 19.81 -7.25
CA LYS A 452 0.29 20.38 -8.54
C LYS A 452 -0.32 19.28 -9.41
N ILE A 453 -1.56 19.46 -9.86
CA ILE A 453 -2.24 18.57 -10.81
C ILE A 453 -2.30 19.30 -12.15
N ASP A 454 -1.66 18.76 -13.19
CA ASP A 454 -1.53 19.43 -14.48
C ASP A 454 -1.43 18.42 -15.65
N ALA A 455 -1.40 18.92 -16.88
CA ALA A 455 -1.16 18.10 -18.06
C ALA A 455 0.35 17.94 -18.30
N ALA A 456 0.77 16.72 -18.65
CA ALA A 456 2.09 16.49 -19.25
C ALA A 456 2.15 17.15 -20.64
N PRO A 457 3.36 17.42 -21.20
CA PRO A 457 3.50 18.12 -22.48
C PRO A 457 2.72 17.50 -23.66
N ASP A 458 2.57 16.17 -23.68
CA ASP A 458 1.86 15.44 -24.73
C ASP A 458 0.33 15.68 -24.72
N LEU A 459 -0.27 15.82 -23.53
CA LEU A 459 -1.67 16.20 -23.35
C LEU A 459 -1.88 17.70 -23.46
N ALA A 460 -0.95 18.52 -22.94
CA ALA A 460 -1.04 19.97 -22.96
C ALA A 460 -1.10 20.55 -24.39
N ALA A 461 -0.56 19.83 -25.38
CA ALA A 461 -0.64 20.18 -26.79
C ALA A 461 -2.08 20.22 -27.33
N ASP A 462 -3.00 19.45 -26.74
CA ASP A 462 -4.44 19.46 -27.04
C ASP A 462 -5.25 18.98 -25.82
N LEU A 463 -5.48 19.89 -24.87
CA LEU A 463 -6.23 19.60 -23.64
C LEU A 463 -7.68 19.16 -23.89
N ASN A 464 -8.26 19.49 -25.05
CA ASN A 464 -9.63 19.10 -25.40
C ASN A 464 -9.71 17.67 -25.96
N SER A 465 -8.57 17.05 -26.27
CA SER A 465 -8.53 15.68 -26.81
C SER A 465 -9.02 14.62 -25.82
N THR A 466 -8.96 14.90 -24.51
CA THR A 466 -9.19 13.92 -23.45
C THR A 466 -9.90 14.58 -22.27
N SER A 467 -10.94 13.93 -21.74
CA SER A 467 -11.53 14.33 -20.45
C SER A 467 -10.70 13.78 -19.29
N ASN A 468 -10.28 14.66 -18.38
CA ASN A 468 -9.48 14.31 -17.20
C ASN A 468 -10.28 14.55 -15.93
N TYR A 469 -10.16 13.64 -14.96
CA TYR A 469 -10.89 13.67 -13.70
C TYR A 469 -9.93 13.47 -12.52
N LEU A 470 -10.27 14.03 -11.37
CA LEU A 470 -9.55 13.87 -10.10
C LEU A 470 -9.53 12.41 -9.63
N GLY A 471 -10.55 11.63 -9.99
CA GLY A 471 -10.57 10.20 -9.73
C GLY A 471 -11.91 9.54 -9.98
N ARG A 472 -11.96 8.22 -9.75
CA ARG A 472 -13.17 7.38 -9.83
C ARG A 472 -13.17 6.26 -8.79
N PRO A 473 -14.34 5.82 -8.28
CA PRO A 473 -14.42 4.92 -7.13
C PRO A 473 -14.24 3.45 -7.54
N TRP A 474 -13.00 2.96 -7.55
CA TRP A 474 -12.72 1.56 -7.87
C TRP A 474 -13.49 0.58 -6.95
N LYS A 475 -13.69 0.96 -5.68
CA LYS A 475 -14.46 0.20 -4.70
C LYS A 475 -15.49 1.06 -3.98
N GLU A 476 -16.49 0.41 -3.39
CA GLU A 476 -17.71 1.01 -2.84
C GLU A 476 -17.45 2.12 -1.82
N TYR A 477 -16.45 1.96 -0.96
CA TYR A 477 -16.12 2.94 0.09
C TYR A 477 -14.94 3.84 -0.28
N SER A 478 -14.65 3.99 -1.57
CA SER A 478 -13.54 4.77 -2.12
C SER A 478 -13.35 6.10 -1.40
N ARG A 479 -12.11 6.43 -1.02
CA ARG A 479 -11.81 7.63 -0.23
C ARG A 479 -10.59 8.37 -0.76
N THR A 480 -10.83 9.56 -1.31
CA THR A 480 -9.78 10.43 -1.86
C THR A 480 -10.04 11.87 -1.48
N VAL A 481 -9.00 12.61 -1.09
CA VAL A 481 -9.09 14.05 -0.85
C VAL A 481 -7.98 14.82 -1.54
N TYR A 482 -8.33 16.02 -2.01
CA TYR A 482 -7.40 17.02 -2.54
C TYR A 482 -7.43 18.25 -1.63
N LEU A 483 -6.30 18.55 -1.00
CA LEU A 483 -6.15 19.60 -0.01
C LEU A 483 -5.12 20.62 -0.50
N GLN A 484 -5.46 21.90 -0.52
CA GLN A 484 -4.53 23.01 -0.72
C GLN A 484 -3.69 22.88 -2.00
N SER A 485 -4.23 22.22 -3.02
CA SER A 485 -3.49 21.84 -4.22
C SER A 485 -3.83 22.75 -5.39
N TYR A 486 -2.85 22.95 -6.28
CA TYR A 486 -3.08 23.59 -7.56
C TYR A 486 -3.73 22.58 -8.51
N ILE A 487 -4.86 22.94 -9.10
CA ILE A 487 -5.57 22.15 -10.11
C ILE A 487 -5.59 22.94 -11.42
N GLY A 488 -4.86 22.44 -12.42
CA GLY A 488 -4.81 22.98 -13.77
C GLY A 488 -6.15 22.89 -14.50
N ASP A 489 -6.24 23.50 -15.68
CA ASP A 489 -7.48 23.64 -16.46
C ASP A 489 -7.93 22.35 -17.16
N LEU A 490 -7.08 21.31 -17.17
CA LEU A 490 -7.36 19.99 -17.74
C LEU A 490 -8.53 19.24 -17.07
N ILE A 491 -8.83 19.55 -15.80
CA ILE A 491 -9.82 18.80 -15.02
C ILE A 491 -11.23 19.20 -15.43
N ASN A 492 -12.02 18.22 -15.84
CA ASN A 492 -13.42 18.40 -16.21
C ASN A 492 -14.18 19.09 -15.05
N PRO A 493 -15.08 20.05 -15.31
CA PRO A 493 -15.83 20.74 -14.26
C PRO A 493 -16.59 19.83 -13.29
N THR A 494 -17.02 18.63 -13.71
CA THR A 494 -17.65 17.64 -12.82
C THR A 494 -16.68 17.11 -11.76
N GLY A 495 -15.37 17.20 -12.01
CA GLY A 495 -14.26 16.84 -11.12
C GLY A 495 -14.02 15.33 -11.03
N TRP A 496 -15.09 14.55 -10.83
CA TRP A 496 -15.03 13.12 -10.56
C TRP A 496 -15.79 12.32 -11.62
N LEU A 497 -15.40 11.07 -11.82
CA LEU A 497 -15.96 10.17 -12.84
C LEU A 497 -16.59 8.93 -12.19
N GLU A 498 -17.75 8.49 -12.66
CA GLU A 498 -18.35 7.24 -12.17
C GLU A 498 -17.45 6.03 -12.53
N TRP A 499 -17.44 5.01 -11.65
CA TRP A 499 -16.83 3.73 -11.99
C TRP A 499 -17.76 2.86 -12.84
N ASN A 500 -18.94 2.54 -12.29
CA ASN A 500 -19.97 1.75 -12.97
C ASN A 500 -21.37 2.12 -12.44
N GLY A 501 -22.06 3.01 -13.15
CA GLY A 501 -23.37 3.51 -12.75
C GLY A 501 -23.31 4.20 -11.39
N THR A 502 -24.28 3.90 -10.51
CA THR A 502 -24.43 4.57 -9.20
C THR A 502 -23.77 3.84 -8.04
N VAL A 503 -23.07 2.73 -8.28
CA VAL A 503 -22.43 1.94 -7.21
C VAL A 503 -21.36 2.76 -6.51
N GLY A 504 -21.41 2.84 -5.18
CA GLY A 504 -20.44 3.55 -4.36
C GLY A 504 -20.66 5.06 -4.25
N LEU A 505 -21.53 5.68 -5.07
CA LEU A 505 -21.67 7.14 -5.10
C LEU A 505 -22.27 7.73 -3.80
N ASP A 506 -22.98 6.91 -3.03
CA ASP A 506 -23.59 7.24 -1.74
C ASP A 506 -22.71 6.90 -0.53
N THR A 507 -21.67 6.09 -0.72
CA THR A 507 -20.83 5.51 0.33
C THR A 507 -19.36 5.91 0.26
N LEU A 508 -18.90 6.37 -0.91
CA LEU A 508 -17.57 6.97 -1.10
C LEU A 508 -17.40 8.25 -0.27
N PHE A 509 -16.15 8.68 -0.10
CA PHE A 509 -15.81 9.97 0.49
C PHE A 509 -14.79 10.69 -0.41
N TYR A 510 -15.29 11.62 -1.23
CA TYR A 510 -14.49 12.48 -2.09
C TYR A 510 -14.51 13.92 -1.60
N GLY A 511 -13.34 14.43 -1.26
CA GLY A 511 -13.19 15.72 -0.59
C GLY A 511 -12.29 16.69 -1.36
N GLU A 512 -12.71 17.95 -1.43
CA GLU A 512 -11.86 19.06 -1.88
C GLU A 512 -11.78 20.12 -0.77
N PHE A 513 -10.58 20.63 -0.48
CA PHE A 513 -10.35 21.65 0.55
C PHE A 513 -9.36 22.70 0.05
N ASN A 514 -9.81 23.96 -0.05
CA ASN A 514 -8.95 25.11 -0.35
C ASN A 514 -7.99 24.92 -1.54
N ASN A 515 -8.43 24.18 -2.57
CA ASN A 515 -7.69 24.04 -3.82
C ASN A 515 -7.77 25.33 -4.63
N TYR A 516 -6.77 25.58 -5.46
CA TYR A 516 -6.66 26.80 -6.27
C TYR A 516 -6.23 26.46 -7.70
N GLY A 517 -6.27 27.44 -8.60
CA GLY A 517 -6.03 27.25 -10.02
C GLY A 517 -7.31 27.10 -10.85
N PRO A 518 -7.19 27.07 -12.18
CA PRO A 518 -8.34 27.16 -13.08
C PRO A 518 -9.30 25.97 -13.01
N GLY A 519 -8.82 24.75 -12.71
CA GLY A 519 -9.66 23.55 -12.55
C GLY A 519 -10.23 23.35 -11.13
N ALA A 520 -9.88 24.21 -10.18
CA ALA A 520 -10.34 24.11 -8.79
C ALA A 520 -11.76 24.64 -8.55
N LYS A 521 -12.44 25.19 -9.57
CA LYS A 521 -13.82 25.69 -9.43
C LYS A 521 -14.79 24.53 -9.13
N THR A 522 -15.56 24.66 -8.06
CA THR A 522 -16.41 23.56 -7.56
C THR A 522 -17.90 23.70 -7.87
N ASN A 523 -18.32 24.79 -8.50
CA ASN A 523 -19.72 25.12 -8.79
C ASN A 523 -20.44 24.10 -9.71
N ASN A 524 -19.68 23.35 -10.52
CA ASN A 524 -20.20 22.36 -11.46
C ASN A 524 -19.81 20.92 -11.11
N ARG A 525 -19.30 20.69 -9.88
CA ARG A 525 -18.95 19.33 -9.43
C ARG A 525 -20.18 18.43 -9.40
N VAL A 526 -19.92 17.13 -9.46
CA VAL A 526 -20.93 16.09 -9.25
C VAL A 526 -21.75 16.33 -7.98
N GLN A 527 -23.02 15.91 -8.00
CA GLN A 527 -23.96 16.05 -6.87
C GLN A 527 -24.12 14.73 -6.10
N TRP A 528 -23.08 13.91 -6.04
CA TRP A 528 -23.11 12.62 -5.36
C TRP A 528 -23.14 12.81 -3.83
N PRO A 529 -23.89 11.99 -3.07
CA PRO A 529 -23.91 12.11 -1.61
C PRO A 529 -22.53 11.93 -0.95
N GLY A 530 -21.65 11.12 -1.55
CA GLY A 530 -20.29 10.91 -1.07
C GLY A 530 -19.29 12.03 -1.41
N PHE A 531 -19.66 13.01 -2.23
CA PHE A 531 -18.82 14.17 -2.53
C PHE A 531 -19.08 15.30 -1.51
N SER A 532 -18.02 15.96 -1.04
CA SER A 532 -18.14 17.07 -0.08
C SER A 532 -17.00 18.09 -0.22
N LEU A 533 -17.36 19.38 -0.11
CA LEU A 533 -16.38 20.42 0.18
C LEU A 533 -16.07 20.37 1.68
N LEU A 534 -14.80 20.17 2.02
CA LEU A 534 -14.40 19.96 3.40
C LEU A 534 -14.28 21.29 4.14
N ASN A 535 -14.52 21.26 5.45
CA ASN A 535 -14.06 22.31 6.36
C ASN A 535 -12.70 21.95 6.98
N ASP A 536 -12.09 22.86 7.73
CA ASP A 536 -10.77 22.68 8.36
C ASP A 536 -10.70 21.43 9.24
N THR A 537 -11.77 21.14 10.00
CA THR A 537 -11.79 19.98 10.92
C THR A 537 -11.81 18.67 10.13
N GLN A 538 -12.59 18.60 9.05
CA GLN A 538 -12.62 17.44 8.17
C GLN A 538 -11.31 17.28 7.41
N ALA A 539 -10.76 18.36 6.85
CA ALA A 539 -9.50 18.35 6.12
C ALA A 539 -8.30 17.96 7.01
N CYS A 540 -8.28 18.40 8.27
CA CYS A 540 -7.25 18.03 9.24
C CYS A 540 -7.11 16.51 9.41
N ASN A 541 -8.19 15.74 9.28
CA ASN A 541 -8.14 14.27 9.43
C ASN A 541 -7.31 13.58 8.33
N PHE A 542 -7.06 14.26 7.21
CA PHE A 542 -6.32 13.73 6.07
C PHE A 542 -4.89 14.31 5.94
N THR A 543 -4.42 14.99 6.98
CA THR A 543 -3.04 15.49 7.08
C THR A 543 -2.08 14.38 7.53
N VAL A 544 -0.78 14.56 7.29
CA VAL A 544 0.28 13.62 7.68
C VAL A 544 0.18 13.21 9.16
N LEU A 545 -0.09 14.16 10.06
CA LEU A 545 -0.21 13.91 11.50
C LEU A 545 -1.39 13.01 11.84
N ASN A 546 -2.58 13.28 11.31
CA ASN A 546 -3.80 12.60 11.75
C ASN A 546 -4.12 11.35 10.94
N PHE A 547 -3.74 11.33 9.66
CA PHE A 547 -4.14 10.27 8.75
C PHE A 547 -3.21 9.06 8.78
N THR A 548 -1.92 9.28 8.97
CA THR A 548 -0.88 8.23 8.91
C THR A 548 0.01 8.22 10.15
N LEU A 549 -0.33 8.99 11.18
CA LEU A 549 0.51 9.27 12.36
C LEU A 549 1.96 9.64 11.96
N GLY A 550 2.14 10.42 10.90
CA GLY A 550 3.46 10.69 10.31
C GLY A 550 4.51 11.19 11.30
N ASN A 551 4.10 11.94 12.32
CA ASN A 551 5.00 12.45 13.36
C ASN A 551 5.65 11.35 14.22
N THR A 552 5.19 10.10 14.19
CA THR A 552 5.79 9.00 14.95
C THR A 552 6.93 8.32 14.20
N TRP A 553 7.04 8.49 12.88
CA TRP A 553 7.99 7.72 12.07
C TRP A 553 8.75 8.53 11.02
N LEU A 554 8.17 9.59 10.44
CA LEU A 554 8.87 10.47 9.49
C LEU A 554 10.06 11.22 10.09
N PRO A 555 10.08 11.63 11.38
CA PRO A 555 11.29 12.23 11.95
C PRO A 555 12.55 11.35 11.89
N ASP A 556 12.39 10.02 11.84
CA ASP A 556 13.52 9.09 11.72
C ASP A 556 14.06 8.97 10.28
N THR A 557 13.32 9.48 9.29
CA THR A 557 13.71 9.45 7.87
C THR A 557 14.43 10.73 7.44
N ASP A 558 14.36 11.80 8.25
CA ASP A 558 14.89 13.13 7.93
C ASP A 558 14.34 13.74 6.61
N ILE A 559 13.27 13.16 6.06
CA ILE A 559 12.53 13.69 4.90
C ILE A 559 11.66 14.87 5.38
N PRO A 560 11.68 16.02 4.69
CA PRO A 560 10.86 17.16 5.08
C PRO A 560 9.37 16.86 4.91
N TYR A 561 8.55 17.24 5.89
CA TYR A 561 7.10 17.12 5.82
C TYR A 561 6.40 18.21 6.64
N SER A 562 5.19 18.57 6.22
CA SER A 562 4.26 19.37 7.02
C SER A 562 3.23 18.45 7.68
N GLY A 563 3.17 18.49 9.01
CA GLY A 563 2.29 17.59 9.78
C GLY A 563 0.79 17.91 9.63
N GLY A 564 0.43 19.18 9.45
CA GLY A 564 -0.96 19.65 9.42
C GLY A 564 -1.34 20.33 8.10
N LEU A 565 -2.44 21.09 8.12
CA LEU A 565 -2.79 22.00 7.03
C LEU A 565 -1.76 23.14 6.95
N LEU A 566 -1.52 23.64 5.74
CA LEU A 566 -0.64 24.78 5.49
C LEU A 566 -1.40 26.09 5.77
N ASN A 567 -0.71 27.10 6.26
CA ASN A 567 -1.30 28.42 6.54
C ASN A 567 -1.16 29.37 5.35
#